data_AF-A0A2D7BT61-F1
#
_entry.id   AF-A0A2D7BT61-F1
#
_cell.length_a   1.000
_cell.length_b   1.000
_cell.length_c   1.000
_cell.angle_alpha   90.00
_cell.angle_beta   90.00
_cell.angle_gamma   90.00
#
_symmetry.space_group_name_H-M   'P 1'
#
loop_
_entity.id
_entity.type
_entity.pdbx_description
1 polymer ?
#
loop_
_entity_poly.entity_id
_entity_poly.type
_entity_poly.pdbx_seq_one_letter_code
_entity_poly.pdbx_strand_id
1 'polypeptide(L)' 'MELYVLILSMWGKTASDEWLYIGNQYVYNTPMQKEQCENLIDKKGWSMHITNEYYGIKFDCMPESASLKEKKDG' A
#
# COMPACT_ATOMS: atom_id res chain seq x y z
N MET A 1 7.88 16.75 -12.59
CA MET A 1 6.99 15.58 -12.68
C MET A 1 7.20 14.77 -11.42
N GLU A 2 6.11 14.38 -10.76
CA GLU A 2 6.15 13.57 -9.54
C GLU A 2 6.06 12.09 -9.91
N LEU A 3 6.92 11.27 -9.30
CA LEU A 3 6.92 9.82 -9.47
C LEU A 3 6.22 9.15 -8.29
N TYR A 4 5.70 7.96 -8.54
CA TYR A 4 4.91 7.18 -7.58
C TYR A 4 5.56 5.82 -7.37
N VAL A 5 5.42 5.30 -6.15
CA VAL A 5 5.79 3.93 -5.80
C VAL A 5 4.56 3.16 -5.34
N LEU A 6 4.55 1.87 -5.65
CA LEU A 6 3.50 0.97 -5.20
C LEU A 6 3.79 0.53 -3.76
N ILE A 7 2.77 0.61 -2.93
CA ILE A 7 2.82 0.29 -1.51
C ILE A 7 1.75 -0.75 -1.20
N LEU A 8 2.16 -1.81 -0.51
CA LEU A 8 1.27 -2.80 0.08
C LEU A 8 1.30 -2.61 1.58
N SER A 9 0.14 -2.42 2.19
CA SER A 9 0.00 -2.21 3.64
C SER A 9 -1.00 -3.19 4.23
N MET A 10 -0.74 -3.63 5.47
CA MET A 10 -1.64 -4.50 6.21
C MET A 10 -2.57 -3.69 7.12
N TRP A 11 -3.84 -4.08 7.11
CA TRP A 11 -4.90 -3.47 7.89
C TRP A 11 -5.64 -4.53 8.71
N GLY A 12 -6.10 -4.14 9.88
CA GLY A 12 -6.92 -4.95 10.76
C GLY A 12 -8.27 -4.30 11.01
N LYS A 13 -9.33 -5.10 11.10
CA LYS A 13 -10.68 -4.64 11.42
C LYS A 13 -10.89 -4.61 12.93
N THR A 14 -11.38 -3.50 13.46
CA THR A 14 -11.69 -3.35 14.89
C THR A 14 -13.04 -3.97 15.24
N ALA A 15 -13.36 -4.04 16.54
CA ALA A 15 -14.69 -4.42 17.02
C ALA A 15 -15.79 -3.42 16.63
N SER A 16 -15.44 -2.20 16.24
CA SER A 16 -16.33 -1.17 15.70
C SER A 16 -16.49 -1.23 14.17
N ASP A 17 -16.00 -2.29 13.52
CA ASP A 17 -15.97 -2.46 12.06
C ASP A 17 -15.11 -1.43 11.29
N GLU A 18 -14.20 -0.74 11.98
CA GLU A 18 -13.27 0.22 11.37
C GLU A 18 -11.97 -0.46 10.95
N TRP A 19 -11.37 -0.04 9.84
CA TRP A 19 -10.07 -0.54 9.39
C TRP A 19 -8.94 0.34 9.93
N LEU A 20 -8.01 -0.27 10.67
CA LEU A 20 -6.80 0.39 11.18
C LEU A 20 -5.55 -0.21 10.53
N TYR A 21 -4.56 0.62 10.26
CA TYR A 21 -3.25 0.15 9.85
C TYR A 21 -2.57 -0.56 11.03
N ILE A 22 -2.17 -1.82 10.84
CA ILE A 22 -1.65 -2.68 11.92
C ILE A 22 -0.14 -2.92 11.85
N GLY A 23 0.57 -2.12 11.04
CA GLY A 23 2.00 -2.30 10.82
C GLY A 23 2.30 -3.29 9.70
N ASN A 24 3.53 -3.20 9.18
CA ASN A 24 4.05 -3.83 7.97
C ASN A 24 3.59 -3.17 6.66
N GLN A 25 4.58 -2.65 5.95
CA GLN A 25 4.46 -2.01 4.66
C GLN A 25 5.54 -2.57 3.74
N TYR A 26 5.15 -2.99 2.54
CA TYR A 26 6.06 -3.40 1.49
C TYR A 26 6.01 -2.34 0.38
N VAL A 27 7.16 -1.83 -0.01
CA VAL A 27 7.28 -0.82 -1.05
C VAL A 27 7.97 -1.43 -2.26
N TYR A 28 7.33 -1.35 -3.42
CA TYR A 28 8.00 -1.63 -4.68
C TYR A 28 8.78 -0.38 -5.10
N ASN A 29 10.06 -0.35 -4.75
CA ASN A 29 10.96 0.80 -4.86
C ASN A 29 11.32 1.21 -6.30
N THR A 30 10.54 0.83 -7.31
CA THR A 30 10.73 1.30 -8.69
C THR A 30 9.79 2.48 -8.91
N PRO A 31 10.30 3.72 -9.00
CA PRO A 31 9.47 4.89 -9.26
C PRO A 31 8.89 4.83 -10.67
N MET A 32 7.62 5.21 -10.81
CA MET A 32 6.91 5.18 -12.09
C MET A 32 5.90 6.33 -12.19
N GLN A 33 5.33 6.52 -13.37
CA GLN A 33 4.22 7.46 -13.52
C GLN A 33 2.99 6.96 -12.76
N LYS A 34 2.15 7.88 -12.29
CA LYS A 34 0.93 7.55 -11.52
C LYS A 34 0.07 6.48 -12.22
N GLU A 35 -0.22 6.68 -13.50
CA GLU A 35 -1.03 5.74 -14.30
C GLU A 35 -0.40 4.34 -14.37
N GLN A 36 0.93 4.26 -14.48
CA GLN A 36 1.62 2.96 -14.48
C GLN A 36 1.50 2.26 -13.12
N CYS A 37 1.61 3.01 -12.02
CA CYS A 37 1.42 2.46 -10.69
C CYS A 37 -0.02 1.97 -10.48
N GLU A 38 -1.02 2.76 -10.88
CA GLU A 38 -2.43 2.40 -10.76
C GLU A 38 -2.76 1.18 -11.63
N ASN A 39 -2.19 1.08 -12.83
CA ASN A 39 -2.32 -0.09 -13.70
C ASN A 39 -1.72 -1.36 -13.08
N LEU A 40 -0.65 -1.24 -12.29
CA LEU A 40 -0.11 -2.38 -11.54
C LEU A 40 -1.08 -2.83 -10.44
N ILE A 41 -1.83 -1.93 -9.82
CA ILE A 41 -2.81 -2.28 -8.77
C ILE A 41 -4.05 -2.95 -9.36
N ASP A 42 -4.41 -2.64 -10.60
CA ASP A 42 -5.64 -3.16 -11.21
C ASP A 42 -5.70 -4.70 -11.11
N LYS A 43 -6.88 -5.20 -10.74
CA LYS A 43 -7.12 -6.57 -10.22
C LYS A 43 -6.76 -7.69 -11.20
N LYS A 44 -6.42 -7.36 -12.45
CA LYS A 44 -6.04 -8.33 -13.48
C LYS A 44 -4.67 -8.95 -13.25
N GLY A 45 -3.77 -8.29 -12.51
CA GLY A 45 -2.41 -8.77 -12.22
C GLY A 45 -2.24 -9.51 -10.89
N TRP A 46 -3.20 -9.40 -9.97
CA TRP A 46 -3.08 -9.90 -8.61
C TRP A 46 -4.20 -10.87 -8.26
N SER A 47 -3.83 -12.05 -7.76
CA SER A 47 -4.78 -12.95 -7.11
C SER A 47 -4.84 -12.60 -5.62
N MET A 48 -5.93 -11.95 -5.19
CA MET A 48 -6.16 -11.66 -3.78
C MET A 48 -6.97 -12.78 -3.14
N HIS A 49 -6.37 -13.46 -2.17
CA HIS A 49 -7.04 -14.50 -1.39
C HIS A 49 -7.26 -13.97 0.03
N ILE A 50 -8.49 -13.51 0.30
CA ILE A 50 -8.88 -13.04 1.64
C ILE A 50 -9.47 -14.24 2.39
N THR A 51 -8.70 -14.78 3.33
CA THR A 51 -9.10 -15.96 4.13
C THR A 51 -9.68 -15.59 5.49
N ASN A 52 -9.67 -14.30 5.84
CA ASN A 52 -10.15 -13.78 7.12
C ASN A 52 -10.72 -12.37 6.92
N GLU A 53 -11.89 -12.10 7.49
CA GLU A 53 -12.54 -10.78 7.43
C GLU A 53 -11.89 -9.71 8.32
N TYR A 54 -11.06 -10.11 9.28
CA TYR A 54 -10.40 -9.22 10.23
C TYR A 54 -9.08 -8.64 9.71
N TYR A 55 -8.52 -9.16 8.61
CA TYR A 55 -7.25 -8.69 8.05
C TYR A 55 -7.38 -8.40 6.56
N GLY A 56 -6.80 -7.28 6.13
CA GLY A 56 -6.83 -6.82 4.76
C GLY A 56 -5.45 -6.39 4.29
N ILE A 57 -5.16 -6.62 3.00
CA ILE A 57 -4.02 -6.03 2.31
C ILE A 57 -4.56 -4.93 1.42
N LYS A 58 -3.98 -3.74 1.52
CA LYS A 58 -4.32 -2.59 0.70
C LYS A 58 -3.13 -2.22 -0.18
N PHE A 59 -3.41 -1.99 -1.45
CA PHE A 59 -2.48 -1.47 -2.42
C PHE A 59 -2.72 0.03 -2.58
N ASP A 60 -1.67 0.82 -2.53
CA ASP A 60 -1.70 2.27 -2.71
C ASP A 60 -0.56 2.72 -3.63
N CYS A 61 -0.81 3.73 -4.45
CA CYS A 61 0.21 4.46 -5.18
C CYS A 61 0.49 5.76 -4.44
N MET A 62 1.67 5.89 -3.84
CA MET A 62 2.06 7.12 -3.14
C MET A 62 3.16 7.85 -3.90
N PRO A 63 3.19 9.19 -3.85
CA PRO A 63 4.34 9.95 -4.31
C PRO A 63 5.63 9.45 -3.66
N GLU A 64 6.69 9.30 -4.45
CA GLU A 64 8.02 8.90 -3.98
C GLU A 64 8.54 9.83 -2.87
N SER A 65 8.21 11.12 -2.98
CA SER A 65 8.53 12.15 -1.99
C SER A 65 7.84 11.94 -0.63
N ALA A 66 6.72 11.22 -0.61
CA ALA A 66 5.89 10.99 0.57
C ALA A 66 6.01 9.56 1.11
N SER A 67 6.46 8.60 0.29
CA SER A 67 6.50 7.17 0.63
C SER A 67 7.54 6.80 1.69
N LEU A 68 8.46 7.71 2.01
CA LEU A 68 9.51 7.50 3.00
C LEU A 68 9.47 8.62 4.06
N LYS A 69 8.58 8.50 5.05
CA LYS A 69 8.94 8.97 6.39
C LYS A 69 9.90 7.95 6.99
N GLU A 70 11.14 7.91 6.48
CA GLU A 70 12.24 7.48 7.33
C GLU A 70 12.20 8.40 8.54
N LYS A 71 11.98 7.85 9.73
CA LYS A 71 12.36 8.55 10.95
C LYS A 71 13.82 8.92 10.77
N LYS A 72 14.11 10.21 10.59
CA LYS A 72 15.42 10.77 10.93
C LYS A 72 15.54 10.68 12.45
N ASP A 73 15.89 9.50 12.95
CA ASP A 73 16.49 9.38 14.27
C ASP A 73 17.95 9.84 14.10
N GLY A 74 18.17 11.12 14.40
CA GLY A 74 19.50 11.66 14.69
C GLY A 74 19.80 11.56 16.18
#